data_AF-A0A0R2NY07-F1
#
_entry.id   AF-A0A0R2NY07-F1
#
_cell.length_a   1.000
_cell.length_b   1.000
_cell.length_c   1.000
_cell.angle_alpha   90.00
_cell.angle_beta   90.00
_cell.angle_gamma   90.00
#
_symmetry.space_group_name_H-M   'P 1'
#
loop_
_entity.id
_entity.type
_entity.pdbx_description
1 polymer ?
#
loop_
_entity_poly.entity_id
_entity_poly.type
_entity_poly.pdbx_seq_one_letter_code
_entity_poly.pdbx_strand_id
1 'polypeptide(L)' 'MEREQVVFAAKLVAYLLIIAGITMLFATIMYLLTASSGWSLYVGAILGALILGIGVTLRNLIKKLKLDIK' A
#
# COMPACT_ATOMS: atom_id res chain seq x y z
N MET A 1 -21.01 2.20 18.15
CA MET A 1 -21.25 2.07 16.70
C MET A 1 -20.21 2.79 15.85
N GLU A 2 -19.78 4.01 16.16
CA GLU A 2 -18.80 4.74 15.31
C GLU A 2 -17.38 4.13 15.29
N ARG A 3 -16.86 3.68 16.44
CA ARG A 3 -15.46 3.22 16.55
C ARG A 3 -15.17 1.98 15.70
N GLU A 4 -16.10 1.02 15.66
CA GLU A 4 -15.97 -0.21 14.86
C GLU A 4 -15.98 0.09 13.36
N GLN A 5 -16.86 1.00 12.92
CA GLN A 5 -16.95 1.41 11.51
C GLN A 5 -15.68 2.14 11.05
N VAL A 6 -15.11 3.00 11.88
CA VAL A 6 -13.83 3.69 11.60
C VAL A 6 -12.69 2.68 11.49
N VAL A 7 -12.64 1.69 12.38
CA VAL A 7 -11.60 0.64 12.33
C VAL A 7 -11.75 -0.24 11.09
N PHE A 8 -12.99 -0.59 10.71
CA PHE A 8 -13.26 -1.34 9.50
C PHE A 8 -12.81 -0.57 8.25
N ALA A 9 -13.14 0.71 8.17
CA ALA A 9 -12.66 1.58 7.09
C ALA A 9 -11.13 1.67 7.05
N ALA A 10 -10.47 1.83 8.21
CA ALA A 10 -9.01 1.88 8.29
C ALA A 10 -8.35 0.57 7.81
N LYS A 11 -8.94 -0.60 8.16
CA LYS A 11 -8.49 -1.90 7.63
C LYS A 11 -8.63 -1.95 6.11
N LEU A 12 -9.78 -1.51 5.58
CA LEU A 12 -10.06 -1.51 4.14
C LEU A 12 -9.07 -0.61 3.39
N VAL A 13 -8.82 0.60 3.90
CA VAL A 13 -7.82 1.53 3.35
C VAL A 13 -6.42 0.93 3.38
N ALA A 14 -6.02 0.28 4.48
CA ALA A 14 -4.72 -0.38 4.56
C ALA A 14 -4.55 -1.46 3.48
N TYR A 15 -5.57 -2.30 3.27
CA TYR A 15 -5.54 -3.30 2.20
C TYR A 15 -5.52 -2.69 0.80
N LEU A 16 -6.29 -1.63 0.56
CA LEU A 16 -6.27 -0.92 -0.72
C LEU A 16 -4.89 -0.31 -1.03
N LEU A 17 -4.23 0.29 -0.03
CA LEU A 17 -2.88 0.83 -0.18
C LEU A 17 -1.87 -0.27 -0.52
N ILE A 18 -1.95 -1.43 0.15
CA ILE A 18 -1.08 -2.57 -0.15
C ILE A 18 -1.28 -3.04 -1.61
N ILE A 19 -2.53 -3.21 -2.04
CA ILE A 19 -2.86 -3.64 -3.41
C ILE A 19 -2.39 -2.62 -4.44
N ALA A 20 -2.62 -1.33 -4.19
CA ALA A 20 -2.20 -0.25 -5.08
C ALA A 20 -0.68 -0.21 -5.22
N GLY A 21 0.06 -0.29 -4.11
CA GLY A 21 1.52 -0.28 -4.15
C GLY A 21 2.10 -1.53 -4.83
N ILE A 22 1.53 -2.73 -4.62
CA ILE A 22 1.93 -3.96 -5.35
C ILE A 22 1.70 -3.80 -6.84
N THR A 23 0.52 -3.34 -7.24
CA THR A 23 0.17 -3.13 -8.65
C THR A 23 1.11 -2.12 -9.30
N MET A 24 1.44 -1.04 -8.59
CA MET A 24 2.35 0.00 -9.08
C MET A 24 3.79 -0.50 -9.23
N LEU A 25 4.30 -1.25 -8.25
CA LEU A 25 5.62 -1.89 -8.38
C LEU A 25 5.65 -2.90 -9.52
N PHE A 26 4.61 -3.71 -9.66
CA PHE A 26 4.50 -4.69 -10.74
C PHE A 26 4.49 -4.01 -12.11
N ALA A 27 3.71 -2.95 -12.28
CA ALA A 27 3.69 -2.15 -13.51
C ALA A 27 5.05 -1.51 -13.79
N THR A 28 5.74 -1.00 -12.75
CA THR A 28 7.08 -0.42 -12.88
C THR A 28 8.10 -1.48 -13.33
N ILE A 29 8.06 -2.69 -12.75
CA ILE A 29 8.93 -3.80 -13.16
C ILE A 29 8.63 -4.23 -14.60
N MET A 30 7.36 -4.37 -14.98
CA MET A 30 6.99 -4.70 -16.35
C MET A 30 7.47 -3.64 -17.34
N TYR A 31 7.30 -2.36 -17.01
CA TYR A 31 7.79 -1.27 -17.83
C TYR A 31 9.32 -1.30 -17.98
N LEU A 32 10.06 -1.58 -16.91
CA LEU A 32 11.52 -1.75 -16.92
C LEU A 32 11.96 -2.87 -17.87
N LEU A 33 11.20 -3.96 -17.94
CA LEU A 33 11.50 -5.09 -18.82
C LEU A 33 11.21 -4.79 -20.30
N THR A 34 10.27 -3.89 -20.58
CA THR A 34 9.81 -3.59 -21.96
C THR A 34 10.41 -2.32 -22.57
N ALA A 35 10.92 -1.39 -21.76
CA ALA A 35 11.34 -0.07 -22.22
C ALA A 35 12.69 0.35 -21.62
N SER A 36 13.45 1.15 -22.38
CA SER A 36 14.69 1.76 -21.93
C SER A 36 14.47 2.58 -20.65
N SER A 37 15.39 2.42 -19.70
CA SER A 37 15.36 3.07 -18.40
C SER A 37 15.22 4.60 -18.52
N GLY A 38 14.21 5.17 -17.87
CA GLY A 38 13.98 6.61 -17.76
C GLY A 38 13.64 7.02 -16.33
N TRP A 39 13.68 8.33 -16.04
CA TRP A 39 13.38 8.89 -14.72
C TRP A 39 12.03 8.45 -14.14
N SER A 40 11.05 8.15 -15.00
CA SER A 40 9.73 7.65 -14.62
C SER A 40 9.76 6.32 -13.85
N LEU A 41 10.74 5.45 -14.13
CA LEU A 41 10.89 4.16 -13.44
C LEU A 41 11.30 4.34 -11.99
N TYR A 42 12.25 5.24 -11.72
CA TYR A 42 12.69 5.55 -10.36
C TYR A 42 11.55 6.15 -9.56
N VAL A 43 10.80 7.09 -10.15
CA VAL A 43 9.61 7.67 -9.53
C VAL A 43 8.55 6.60 -9.25
N GLY A 44 8.27 5.71 -10.21
CA GLY A 44 7.33 4.61 -10.07
C GLY A 44 7.70 3.64 -8.96
N ALA A 45 8.98 3.27 -8.88
CA ALA A 45 9.51 2.37 -7.85
C ALA A 45 9.44 3.01 -6.45
N ILE A 46 9.86 4.27 -6.31
CA ILE A 46 9.83 4.99 -5.03
C ILE A 46 8.39 5.16 -4.56
N LEU A 47 7.48 5.62 -5.42
CA LEU A 47 6.07 5.80 -5.07
C LEU A 47 5.39 4.46 -4.74
N GLY A 48 5.63 3.42 -5.55
CA GLY A 48 5.10 2.09 -5.29
C GLY A 48 5.56 1.52 -3.95
N ALA A 49 6.85 1.63 -3.64
CA ALA A 49 7.41 1.20 -2.36
C ALA A 49 6.87 2.01 -1.17
N LEU A 50 6.72 3.33 -1.34
CA LEU A 50 6.17 4.22 -0.31
C LEU A 50 4.71 3.85 0.03
N ILE A 51 3.87 3.73 -1.00
CA ILE A 51 2.45 3.37 -0.86
C ILE A 51 2.29 2.01 -0.17
N LEU A 52 3.10 1.03 -0.58
CA LEU A 52 3.17 -0.28 0.07
C LEU A 52 3.59 -0.19 1.54
N GLY A 53 4.65 0.55 1.82
CA GLY A 53 5.17 0.74 3.16
C GLY A 53 4.15 1.37 4.10
N ILE A 54 3.41 2.37 3.62
CA ILE A 54 2.32 3.01 4.37
C ILE A 54 1.20 2.00 4.64
N GLY A 55 0.74 1.27 3.62
CA GLY A 55 -0.32 0.27 3.78
C GLY A 55 0.04 -0.83 4.79
N VAL A 56 1.28 -1.36 4.74
CA VAL A 56 1.79 -2.35 5.69
C VAL A 56 1.90 -1.76 7.09
N THR A 57 2.42 -0.54 7.23
CA THR A 57 2.55 0.13 8.52
C THR A 57 1.19 0.37 9.17
N LEU A 58 0.21 0.84 8.39
CA LEU A 58 -1.16 1.07 8.87
C LEU A 58 -1.81 -0.25 9.32
N ARG A 59 -1.64 -1.34 8.56
CA ARG A 59 -2.12 -2.67 8.96
C ARG A 59 -1.46 -3.15 10.26
N ASN A 60 -0.15 -2.98 10.39
CA ASN A 60 0.59 -3.38 11.59
C ASN A 60 0.18 -2.54 12.80
N LEU A 61 -0.08 -1.24 12.61
CA LEU A 61 -0.59 -0.36 13.66
C LEU A 61 -1.97 -0.79 14.14
N ILE A 62 -2.90 -1.10 13.22
CA ILE A 62 -4.25 -1.60 13.56
C ILE A 62 -4.16 -2.89 14.39
N LYS A 63 -3.28 -3.83 13.99
CA LYS A 63 -3.03 -5.06 14.75
C LYS A 63 -2.43 -4.77 16.13
N LYS A 64 -1.40 -3.92 16.20
CA LYS A 64 -0.70 -3.60 17.45
C LYS A 64 -1.60 -2.90 18.47
N LEU A 65 -2.48 -2.03 17.99
CA LEU A 65 -3.46 -1.32 18.81
C LEU A 65 -4.65 -2.21 19.23
N LYS A 66 -4.65 -3.50 18.86
CA LYS A 66 -5.76 -4.43 19.13
C LYS A 66 -7.12 -3.90 18.66
N LEU A 67 -7.13 -2.97 17.69
CA LEU A 67 -8.35 -2.48 17.05
C LEU A 67 -9.03 -3.61 16.26
N ASP A 68 -8.30 -4.67 15.97
CA ASP A 68 -8.83 -5.89 15.39
C ASP A 68 -9.90 -6.60 16.24
N ILE A 69 -9.88 -6.40 17.55
CA ILE A 69 -10.72 -7.15 18.49
C ILE A 69 -12.16 -6.61 18.45
N LYS A 70 -13.07 -7.56 18.22
CA LYS A 70 -14.52 -7.42 18.19
C LYS A 70 -15.11 -7.21 19.58
#